data_AF-A0A372RT84-F1
#
_entry.id   AF-A0A372RT84-F1
#
_cell.length_a   1.000
_cell.length_b   1.000
_cell.length_c   1.000
_cell.angle_alpha   90.00
_cell.angle_beta   90.00
_cell.angle_gamma   90.00
#
_symmetry.space_group_name_H-M   'P 1'
#
loop_
_entity.id
_entity.type
_entity.pdbx_description
1 polymer ?
#
loop_
_entity_poly.entity_id
_entity_poly.type
_entity_poly.pdbx_seq_one_letter_code
_entity_poly.pdbx_strand_id
1 'polypeptide(L)' 'MTKRSKVMWTDRELLALEEGMRQHGKQWTTIKKNYGEKGQILENRSAAKLKDKARCEYHRRQRDGIESGVFGIMDGH' A
#
# COMPACT_ATOMS: atom_id res chain seq x y z
N MET A 1 11.21 -21.24 -16.37
CA MET A 1 11.15 -19.91 -15.73
C MET A 1 9.70 -19.46 -15.64
N THR A 2 9.05 -19.58 -14.48
CA THR A 2 7.70 -19.03 -14.29
C THR A 2 7.82 -17.51 -14.20
N LYS A 3 7.38 -16.80 -15.23
CA LYS A 3 7.23 -15.34 -15.19
C LYS A 3 6.28 -15.05 -14.03
N ARG A 4 6.80 -14.58 -12.89
CA ARG A 4 5.99 -14.12 -11.75
C ARG A 4 5.08 -13.02 -12.28
N SER A 5 3.83 -13.34 -12.54
CA SER A 5 2.81 -12.37 -12.91
C SER A 5 2.80 -11.32 -11.81
N LYS A 6 3.28 -10.10 -12.10
CA LYS A 6 3.16 -8.97 -11.19
C LYS A 6 1.67 -8.78 -10.97
N VAL A 7 1.16 -9.22 -9.82
CA VAL A 7 -0.24 -8.99 -9.44
C VAL A 7 -0.40 -7.47 -9.34
N MET A 8 -0.95 -6.88 -10.39
CA MET A 8 -1.20 -5.45 -10.50
C MET A 8 -2.02 -5.00 -9.30
N TRP A 9 -1.68 -3.84 -8.76
CA TRP A 9 -2.50 -3.19 -7.74
C TRP A 9 -3.61 -2.46 -8.44
N THR A 10 -4.84 -2.77 -8.05
CA THR A 10 -6.02 -2.03 -8.52
C THR A 10 -6.14 -0.69 -7.80
N ASP A 11 -6.84 0.26 -8.39
CA ASP A 11 -7.08 1.57 -7.75
C ASP A 11 -7.84 1.42 -6.43
N ARG A 12 -8.71 0.42 -6.32
CA ARG A 12 -9.42 0.10 -5.07
C ARG A 12 -8.47 -0.36 -3.97
N GLU A 13 -7.52 -1.23 -4.30
CA GLU A 13 -6.48 -1.66 -3.35
C GLU A 13 -5.58 -0.49 -2.95
N LEU A 14 -5.27 0.40 -3.88
CA LEU A 14 -4.48 1.58 -3.59
C LEU A 14 -5.23 2.53 -2.64
N LEU A 15 -6.52 2.77 -2.89
CA LEU A 15 -7.38 3.60 -2.03
C LEU A 15 -7.52 2.99 -0.64
N ALA A 16 -7.75 1.68 -0.53
CA ALA A 16 -7.82 0.99 0.76
C ALA A 16 -6.50 1.06 1.54
N LEU A 17 -5.35 0.99 0.83
CA LEU A 17 -4.04 1.21 1.44
C LEU A 17 -3.89 2.66 1.93
N GLU A 18 -4.32 3.64 1.14
CA GLU A 18 -4.28 5.06 1.49
C GLU A 18 -5.11 5.35 2.75
N GLU A 19 -6.35 4.87 2.79
CA GLU A 19 -7.24 4.97 3.95
C GLU A 19 -6.69 4.25 5.18
N GLY A 20 -6.16 3.03 5.01
CA GLY A 20 -5.51 2.29 6.08
C GLY A 20 -4.30 3.04 6.66
N MET A 21 -3.47 3.62 5.80
CA MET A 21 -2.34 4.45 6.23
C MET A 21 -2.79 5.76 6.89
N ARG A 22 -3.91 6.34 6.45
CA ARG A 22 -4.45 7.57 7.03
C ARG A 22 -4.92 7.35 8.47
N GLN A 23 -5.52 6.19 8.73
CA GLN A 23 -6.05 5.84 10.05
C GLN A 23 -4.99 5.27 11.00
N HIS A 24 -4.05 4.46 10.48
CA HIS A 24 -3.12 3.69 11.32
C HIS A 24 -1.62 3.99 11.06
N GLY A 25 -1.28 4.85 10.11
CA GLY A 25 0.10 5.16 9.74
C GLY A 25 0.83 3.96 9.13
N LYS A 26 2.01 3.62 9.67
CA LYS A 26 2.84 2.49 9.21
C LYS A 26 2.47 1.14 9.85
N GLN A 27 1.32 1.02 10.50
CA GLN A 27 0.91 -0.22 11.18
C GLN A 27 0.34 -1.25 10.19
N TRP A 28 1.21 -1.82 9.35
CA TRP A 28 0.82 -2.71 8.24
C TRP A 28 0.03 -3.95 8.68
N THR A 29 0.34 -4.49 9.85
CA THR A 29 -0.39 -5.63 10.44
C THR A 29 -1.81 -5.24 10.82
N THR A 30 -2.00 -4.06 11.42
CA THR A 30 -3.31 -3.50 11.74
C THR A 30 -4.11 -3.21 10.47
N ILE A 31 -3.49 -2.58 9.46
CA ILE A 31 -4.14 -2.33 8.16
C ILE A 31 -4.54 -3.65 7.50
N LYS A 32 -3.66 -4.66 7.50
CA LYS A 32 -3.98 -5.98 6.97
C LYS A 32 -5.13 -6.63 7.73
N LYS A 33 -5.20 -6.48 9.05
CA LYS A 33 -6.30 -7.02 9.86
C LYS A 33 -7.63 -6.31 9.58
N ASN A 34 -7.61 -5.00 9.31
CA ASN A 34 -8.85 -4.23 9.09
C ASN A 34 -9.36 -4.27 7.65
N TYR A 35 -8.47 -4.45 6.67
CA TYR A 35 -8.79 -4.31 5.23
C TYR A 35 -8.45 -5.55 4.38
N GLY A 36 -7.87 -6.59 4.97
CA GLY A 36 -7.45 -7.78 4.24
C GLY A 36 -7.90 -9.10 4.84
N GLU A 37 -8.99 -9.12 5.61
CA GLU A 37 -9.71 -10.36 5.88
C GLU A 37 -10.41 -10.88 4.61
N LYS A 38 -10.97 -12.09 4.70
CA LYS A 38 -11.65 -12.75 3.59
C LYS A 38 -12.84 -11.92 3.11
N GLY A 39 -12.90 -11.64 1.81
CA GLY A 39 -13.91 -10.79 1.18
C GLY A 39 -13.55 -9.31 1.14
N GLN A 40 -12.41 -8.90 1.70
CA GLN A 40 -11.99 -7.50 1.70
C GLN A 40 -11.03 -7.15 0.55
N ILE A 41 -10.90 -5.85 0.29
CA ILE A 41 -10.12 -5.30 -0.83
C ILE A 41 -8.65 -5.76 -0.79
N LEU A 42 -8.02 -5.82 0.39
CA LEU A 42 -6.61 -6.21 0.55
C LEU A 42 -6.42 -7.68 0.92
N GLU A 43 -7.43 -8.56 0.70
CA GLU A 43 -7.37 -9.99 1.05
C GLU A 43 -6.08 -10.66 0.53
N ASN A 44 -5.70 -10.36 -0.71
CA ASN A 44 -4.54 -10.97 -1.38
C ASN A 44 -3.20 -10.24 -1.14
N ARG A 45 -3.20 -9.21 -0.30
CA ARG A 45 -2.00 -8.42 0.04
C ARG A 45 -1.56 -8.71 1.47
N SER A 46 -0.32 -9.16 1.65
CA SER A 46 0.26 -9.29 2.99
C SER A 46 0.74 -7.95 3.51
N ALA A 47 0.96 -7.83 4.83
CA ALA A 47 1.51 -6.62 5.46
C ALA A 47 2.82 -6.15 4.79
N ALA A 48 3.69 -7.09 4.39
CA ALA A 48 4.91 -6.78 3.64
C ALA A 48 4.61 -6.14 2.27
N LYS A 49 3.62 -6.68 1.52
CA LYS A 49 3.19 -6.08 0.24
C LYS A 49 2.62 -4.68 0.44
N LEU A 50 1.91 -4.41 1.53
CA LEU A 50 1.40 -3.07 1.85
C LEU A 50 2.55 -2.07 2.02
N LYS A 51 3.54 -2.44 2.84
CA LYS A 51 4.76 -1.63 3.07
C LYS A 51 5.49 -1.34 1.77
N ASP A 52 5.77 -2.38 0.98
CA ASP A 52 6.53 -2.23 -0.26
C ASP A 52 5.77 -1.40 -1.30
N LYS A 53 4.44 -1.57 -1.38
CA LYS A 53 3.62 -0.74 -2.26
C LYS A 53 3.61 0.72 -1.83
N ALA A 54 3.43 0.99 -0.54
CA ALA A 54 3.46 2.35 -0.03
C ALA A 54 4.80 3.05 -0.27
N ARG A 55 5.93 2.32 -0.15
CA ARG A 55 7.26 2.84 -0.52
C ARG A 55 7.37 3.13 -2.01
N CYS A 56 6.91 2.21 -2.87
CA CYS A 56 6.90 2.41 -4.31
C CYS A 56 6.03 3.62 -4.72
N GLU A 57 4.87 3.81 -4.08
CA GLU A 57 3.99 4.95 -4.32
C GLU A 57 4.62 6.27 -3.89
N TYR A 58 5.28 6.29 -2.73
CA TYR A 58 6.04 7.45 -2.28
C TYR A 58 7.09 7.87 -3.31
N HIS A 59 7.97 6.94 -3.73
CA HIS A 59 9.00 7.24 -4.72
C HIS A 59 8.44 7.58 -6.10
N ARG A 60 7.33 6.94 -6.52
CA ARG A 60 6.64 7.29 -7.77
C ARG A 60 6.15 8.73 -7.73
N ARG A 61 5.44 9.12 -6.67
CA ARG A 61 4.90 10.47 -6.51
C ARG A 61 6.01 11.51 -6.46
N GLN A 62 7.10 11.24 -5.75
CA GLN A 62 8.29 12.10 -5.72
C GLN A 62 8.90 12.30 -7.11
N ARG A 63 9.13 11.21 -7.86
CA ARG A 63 9.67 11.30 -9.23
C ARG A 63 8.75 12.03 -10.18
N ASP A 64 7.45 11.81 -10.05
CA ASP A 64 6.44 12.35 -10.96
C ASP A 64 5.99 13.77 -10.54
N GLY A 65 6.57 14.34 -9.46
CA GLY A 65 6.25 15.68 -8.95
C GLY A 65 4.86 15.80 -8.31
N ILE A 66 4.27 14.68 -7.90
CA ILE A 66 2.94 14.58 -7.29
C ILE A 66 3.06 14.73 -5.77
N GLU A 67 2.10 15.39 -5.15
CA GLU A 67 2.01 15.49 -3.69
C GLU A 67 1.97 14.08 -3.05
N SER A 68 2.87 13.86 -2.10
CA SER A 68 3.06 12.54 -1.47
C SER A 68 1.85 12.10 -0.64
N GLY A 69 1.03 13.04 -0.15
CA GLY A 69 -0.13 12.75 0.69
C GLY A 69 0.25 11.89 1.90
N VAL A 70 -0.60 10.90 2.22
CA VAL A 70 -0.35 9.96 3.33
C VAL A 70 0.91 9.11 3.12
N PHE A 71 1.34 8.91 1.88
CA PHE A 71 2.57 8.18 1.58
C PHE A 71 3.82 8.97 1.98
N GLY A 72 3.71 10.28 2.20
CA GLY A 72 4.78 11.11 2.77
C GLY A 72 5.23 10.63 4.16
N ILE A 73 4.40 9.88 4.88
CA ILE A 73 4.80 9.19 6.12
C ILE A 73 6.02 8.27 5.89
N MET A 74 6.25 7.79 4.66
CA MET A 74 7.43 6.99 4.31
C MET A 74 8.75 7.78 4.28
N ASP A 75 8.70 9.11 4.26
CA ASP A 75 9.87 9.96 4.39
C ASP A 75 10.45 9.87 5.82
N GLY A 76 11.78 9.81 5.94
CA GLY A 76 12.46 9.71 7.24
C GLY A 76 12.62 8.28 7.79
N HIS A 77 13.19 7.38 6.99
CA HIS A 77 13.56 6.04 7.45
C HIS A 77 14.84 6.04 8.29
#